data_AF-J3NSM5-F1
#
_entry.id   AF-J3NSM5-F1
#
_cell.length_a   1.000
_cell.length_b   1.000
_cell.length_c   1.000
_cell.angle_alpha   90.00
_cell.angle_beta   90.00
_cell.angle_gamma   90.00
#
_symmetry.space_group_name_H-M   'P 1'
#
loop_
_entity.id
_entity.type
_entity.pdbx_description
1 polymer ?
#
loop_
_entity_poly.entity_id
_entity_poly.type
_entity_poly.pdbx_seq_one_letter_code
_entity_poly.pdbx_strand_id
1 'polypeptide(L)'
;MTMNEQRLRQLSELKKGAQDRIRRLEEQKERFETMESLVASVPPSDQTALSQSARKSAISRDERREPESITDSVRENRKTIEVLGRAIAKSKKEIAEWEEEARRMQREEAWGKEEEKKAEDAPRRPSPERK
;
A
#
# COMPACT_ATOMS: atom_id res chain seq x y z
N MET A 1 16.81 -18.44 -18.34
CA MET A 1 16.25 -17.50 -17.35
C MET A 1 17.30 -17.34 -16.27
N THR A 2 17.79 -16.13 -16.04
CA THR A 2 18.83 -15.89 -15.02
C THR A 2 18.20 -15.77 -13.61
N MET A 3 19.00 -15.99 -12.56
CA MET A 3 18.56 -15.75 -11.17
C MET A 3 18.07 -14.31 -10.95
N ASN A 4 18.63 -13.34 -11.69
CA ASN A 4 18.26 -11.93 -11.60
C ASN A 4 16.88 -11.66 -12.21
N GLU A 5 16.57 -12.27 -13.35
CA GLU A 5 15.23 -12.19 -13.99
C GLU A 5 14.14 -12.75 -13.09
N GLN A 6 14.42 -13.85 -12.36
CA GLN A 6 13.48 -14.42 -11.40
C GLN A 6 13.22 -13.47 -10.21
N ARG A 7 14.27 -12.83 -9.68
CA ARG A 7 14.13 -11.84 -8.59
C ARG A 7 13.38 -10.58 -9.03
N LEU A 8 13.66 -10.04 -10.21
CA LEU A 8 12.93 -8.89 -10.76
C LEU A 8 11.44 -9.19 -10.93
N ARG A 9 11.10 -10.41 -11.37
CA ARG A 9 9.70 -10.86 -11.46
C ARG A 9 9.04 -10.92 -10.08
N GLN A 10 9.71 -11.48 -9.07
CA GLN A 10 9.20 -11.53 -7.70
C GLN A 10 8.94 -10.12 -7.14
N LEU A 11 9.88 -9.18 -7.32
CA LEU A 11 9.68 -7.79 -6.90
C LEU A 11 8.50 -7.12 -7.60
N SER A 12 8.31 -7.39 -8.90
CA SER A 12 7.17 -6.88 -9.65
C SER A 12 5.83 -7.41 -9.12
N GLU A 13 5.77 -8.69 -8.75
CA GLU A 13 4.58 -9.31 -8.16
C GLU A 13 4.28 -8.74 -6.77
N LEU A 14 5.31 -8.58 -5.93
CA LEU A 14 5.19 -7.93 -4.62
C LEU A 14 4.67 -6.49 -4.73
N LYS A 15 5.26 -5.70 -5.65
CA LYS A 15 4.81 -4.33 -5.94
C LYS A 15 3.33 -4.29 -6.31
N LYS A 16 2.89 -5.16 -7.23
CA LYS A 16 1.48 -5.25 -7.62
C LYS A 16 0.58 -5.57 -6.43
N GLY A 17 0.96 -6.55 -5.60
CA GLY A 17 0.20 -6.90 -4.40
C GLY A 17 0.09 -5.75 -3.38
N ALA A 18 1.16 -4.98 -3.19
CA ALA A 18 1.13 -3.80 -2.32
C ALA A 18 0.27 -2.66 -2.91
N GLN A 19 0.28 -2.46 -4.23
CA GLN A 19 -0.59 -1.49 -4.90
C GLN A 19 -2.06 -1.85 -4.75
N ASP A 20 -2.42 -3.13 -4.93
CA ASP A 20 -3.79 -3.60 -4.71
C ASP A 20 -4.23 -3.43 -3.25
N ARG A 21 -3.31 -3.67 -2.30
CA ARG A 21 -3.55 -3.42 -0.87
C ARG A 21 -3.79 -1.95 -0.59
N ILE A 22 -2.97 -1.04 -1.14
CA ILE A 22 -3.16 0.41 -1.01
C ILE A 22 -4.53 0.81 -1.53
N ARG A 23 -4.92 0.34 -2.73
CA ARG A 23 -6.22 0.68 -3.32
C ARG A 23 -7.37 0.31 -2.40
N ARG A 24 -7.36 -0.90 -1.83
CA ARG A 24 -8.40 -1.35 -0.88
C ARG A 24 -8.42 -0.50 0.40
N LEU A 25 -7.25 -0.13 0.92
CA LEU A 25 -7.16 0.70 2.12
C LEU A 25 -7.63 2.14 1.84
N GLU A 26 -7.33 2.69 0.66
CA GLU A 26 -7.80 4.01 0.22
C GLU A 26 -9.33 4.00 0.03
N GLU A 27 -9.90 2.98 -0.63
CA GLU A 27 -11.35 2.79 -0.75
C GLU A 27 -12.03 2.66 0.64
N GLN A 28 -11.42 1.95 1.58
CA GLN A 28 -11.94 1.85 2.95
C GLN A 28 -11.87 3.20 3.68
N LYS A 29 -10.76 3.91 3.54
CA LYS A 29 -10.57 5.22 4.16
C LYS A 29 -11.61 6.22 3.66
N GLU A 30 -11.83 6.27 2.34
CA GLU A 30 -12.83 7.14 1.71
C GLU A 30 -14.25 6.88 2.23
N ARG A 31 -14.60 5.61 2.48
CA ARG A 31 -15.90 5.26 3.10
C ARG A 31 -16.06 5.86 4.49
N PHE A 32 -15.03 5.76 5.34
CA PHE A 32 -15.07 6.36 6.67
C PHE A 32 -15.10 7.89 6.63
N GLU A 33 -14.34 8.51 5.74
CA GLU A 33 -14.36 9.96 5.52
C GLU A 33 -15.74 10.44 5.04
N THR A 34 -16.37 9.67 4.13
CA THR A 34 -17.73 9.94 3.67
C THR A 34 -18.74 9.83 4.81
N MET A 35 -18.63 8.80 5.65
CA MET A 35 -19.49 8.65 6.83
C MET A 35 -19.32 9.82 7.81
N GLU A 36 -18.09 10.26 8.08
CA GLU A 36 -17.85 11.44 8.91
C GLU A 36 -18.44 12.71 8.30
N SER A 37 -18.29 12.91 7.00
CA SER A 37 -18.86 14.07 6.29
C SER A 37 -20.39 14.07 6.36
N LEU A 38 -21.03 12.90 6.20
CA LEU A 38 -22.47 12.75 6.32
C LEU A 38 -22.94 13.09 7.73
N VAL A 39 -22.28 12.55 8.76
CA VAL A 39 -22.63 12.86 10.15
C VAL A 39 -22.42 14.35 10.44
N ALA A 40 -21.31 14.94 9.99
CA ALA A 40 -21.03 16.37 10.16
C ALA A 40 -22.07 17.29 9.50
N SER A 41 -22.75 16.83 8.45
CA SER A 41 -23.83 17.58 7.78
C SER A 41 -25.15 17.60 8.55
N VAL A 42 -25.32 16.70 9.53
CA VAL A 42 -26.54 16.62 10.35
C VAL A 42 -26.42 17.57 11.55
N PRO A 43 -27.44 18.39 11.87
CA PRO A 43 -27.41 19.24 13.07
C PRO A 43 -27.19 18.44 14.37
N PRO A 44 -26.47 18.98 15.38
CA PRO A 44 -26.23 18.25 16.63
C PRO A 44 -27.50 17.81 17.37
N SER A 45 -28.60 18.57 17.26
CA SER A 45 -29.92 18.19 17.80
C SER A 45 -30.43 16.90 17.18
N ASP A 46 -30.26 16.76 15.87
CA ASP A 46 -30.77 15.65 15.07
C ASP A 46 -29.87 14.43 15.23
N GLN A 47 -28.55 14.63 15.34
CA GLN A 47 -27.61 13.57 15.74
C GLN A 47 -27.98 12.99 17.13
N THR A 48 -28.36 13.86 18.07
CA THR A 48 -28.78 13.43 19.41
C THR A 48 -30.09 12.64 19.35
N ALA A 49 -31.08 13.13 18.58
CA ALA A 49 -32.36 12.44 18.38
C ALA A 49 -32.18 11.07 17.69
N LEU A 50 -31.33 10.99 16.66
CA LEU A 50 -31.01 9.74 15.97
C LEU A 50 -30.30 8.74 16.89
N SER A 51 -29.35 9.20 17.71
CA SER A 51 -28.67 8.37 18.71
C SER A 51 -29.67 7.81 19.74
N GLN A 52 -30.62 8.63 20.21
CA GLN A 52 -31.66 8.19 21.15
C GLN A 52 -32.65 7.20 20.51
N SER A 53 -33.01 7.39 19.25
CA SER A 53 -33.88 6.48 18.51
C SER A 53 -33.20 5.12 18.28
N ALA A 54 -31.92 5.10 17.89
CA ALA A 54 -31.13 3.89 17.75
C ALA A 54 -31.01 3.12 19.07
N ARG A 55 -30.78 3.83 20.19
CA ARG A 55 -30.78 3.29 21.56
C ARG A 55 -32.07 2.55 21.89
N LYS A 56 -33.22 3.20 21.69
CA LYS A 56 -34.54 2.62 21.98
C LYS A 56 -34.80 1.38 21.12
N SER A 57 -34.39 1.40 19.85
CA SER A 57 -34.53 0.25 18.95
C SER A 57 -33.67 -0.93 19.38
N ALA A 58 -32.40 -0.72 19.77
CA ALA A 58 -31.50 -1.78 20.22
C ALA A 58 -32.00 -2.46 21.50
N ILE A 59 -32.49 -1.66 22.47
CA ILE A 59 -33.10 -2.16 23.72
C ILE A 59 -34.33 -3.03 23.42
N SER A 60 -35.17 -2.62 22.45
CA SER A 60 -36.36 -3.40 22.06
C SER A 60 -36.05 -4.75 21.39
N ARG A 61 -34.82 -4.94 20.88
CA ARG A 61 -34.38 -6.15 20.16
C ARG A 61 -33.52 -7.09 21.01
N ASP A 62 -33.33 -6.81 22.30
CA ASP A 62 -32.47 -7.58 23.20
C ASP A 62 -31.02 -7.71 22.67
N GLU A 63 -30.59 -6.76 21.83
CA GLU A 63 -29.22 -6.68 21.35
C GLU A 63 -28.34 -6.21 22.52
N ARG A 64 -27.50 -7.11 23.06
CA ARG A 64 -26.50 -6.81 24.12
C ARG A 64 -25.40 -5.82 23.70
N ARG A 65 -25.63 -5.03 22.65
CA ARG A 65 -24.69 -4.02 22.16
C ARG A 65 -25.02 -2.71 22.85
N GLU A 66 -24.06 -2.21 23.62
CA GLU A 66 -24.06 -0.83 24.11
C GLU A 66 -24.32 0.10 22.93
N PRO A 67 -25.35 0.94 22.98
CA PRO A 67 -25.67 1.81 21.88
C PRO A 67 -24.69 2.99 21.86
N GLU A 68 -23.64 2.84 21.04
CA GLU A 68 -22.63 3.86 20.78
C GLU A 68 -23.30 5.18 20.36
N SER A 69 -22.84 6.28 20.96
CA SER A 69 -23.24 7.62 20.50
C SER A 69 -22.69 7.84 19.09
N ILE A 70 -23.45 8.53 18.22
CA ILE A 70 -22.96 8.94 16.89
C ILE A 70 -21.62 9.68 16.99
N THR A 71 -21.41 10.47 18.05
CA THR A 71 -20.16 11.16 18.32
C THR A 71 -18.99 10.23 18.66
N ASP A 72 -19.26 9.10 19.31
CA ASP A 72 -18.24 8.10 19.63
C ASP A 72 -17.90 7.28 18.38
N SER A 73 -18.90 6.93 17.57
CA SER A 73 -18.66 6.26 16.28
C SER A 73 -17.85 7.14 15.30
N VAL A 74 -18.08 8.46 15.26
CA VAL A 74 -17.22 9.39 14.49
C VAL A 74 -15.79 9.40 15.04
N ARG A 75 -15.60 9.36 16.36
CA ARG A 75 -14.27 9.32 16.97
C ARG A 75 -13.53 8.03 16.63
N GLU A 76 -14.23 6.90 16.64
CA GLU A 76 -13.65 5.62 16.22
C GLU A 76 -13.31 5.61 14.73
N ASN A 77 -14.17 6.18 13.87
CA ASN A 77 -13.88 6.35 12.44
C ASN A 77 -12.59 7.15 12.22
N ARG A 78 -12.36 8.24 12.97
CA ARG A 78 -11.12 9.02 12.87
C ARG A 78 -9.88 8.19 13.20
N LYS A 79 -9.95 7.41 14.29
CA LYS A 79 -8.86 6.50 14.66
C LYS A 79 -8.61 5.46 13.56
N THR A 80 -9.68 4.91 12.97
CA THR A 80 -9.56 3.98 11.85
C THR A 80 -8.93 4.65 10.63
N ILE A 81 -9.33 5.85 10.26
CA ILE A 81 -8.74 6.64 9.17
C ILE A 81 -7.24 6.85 9.39
N GLU A 82 -6.82 7.21 10.60
CA GLU A 82 -5.40 7.36 10.93
C GLU A 82 -4.63 6.04 10.80
N VAL A 83 -5.18 4.93 11.29
CA VAL A 83 -4.59 3.60 11.16
C VAL A 83 -4.45 3.20 9.69
N LEU A 84 -5.49 3.41 8.89
CA LEU A 84 -5.49 3.17 7.44
C LEU A 84 -4.43 4.03 6.75
N GLY A 85 -4.34 5.31 7.12
CA GLY A 85 -3.32 6.23 6.60
C GLY A 85 -1.89 5.76 6.87
N ARG A 86 -1.61 5.28 8.10
CA ARG A 86 -0.31 4.68 8.45
C ARG A 86 -0.02 3.40 7.64
N ALA A 87 -1.01 2.54 7.45
CA ALA A 87 -0.86 1.30 6.67
C ALA A 87 -0.60 1.59 5.17
N ILE A 88 -1.27 2.59 4.60
CA ILE A 88 -1.03 3.06 3.24
C ILE A 88 0.40 3.61 3.12
N ALA A 89 0.81 4.49 4.05
CA ALA A 89 2.16 5.07 4.05
C ALA A 89 3.25 3.99 4.13
N LYS A 90 3.06 2.98 5.00
CA LYS A 90 3.97 1.82 5.10
C LYS A 90 4.05 1.07 3.75
N SER A 91 2.91 0.80 3.13
CA SER A 91 2.86 0.10 1.85
C SER A 91 3.53 0.89 0.72
N LYS A 92 3.38 2.23 0.71
CA LYS A 92 4.06 3.12 -0.24
C LYS A 92 5.58 3.09 -0.05
N LYS A 93 6.06 3.01 1.19
CA LYS A 93 7.48 2.87 1.50
C LYS A 93 8.04 1.54 0.99
N GLU A 94 7.36 0.43 1.24
CA GLU A 94 7.76 -0.91 0.75
C GLU A 94 7.88 -0.93 -0.79
N ILE A 95 6.93 -0.32 -1.50
CA ILE A 95 7.00 -0.20 -2.97
C ILE A 95 8.24 0.60 -3.39
N ALA A 96 8.52 1.73 -2.74
CA ALA A 96 9.68 2.55 -3.08
C ALA A 96 11.00 1.79 -2.88
N GLU A 97 11.11 1.03 -1.79
CA GLU A 97 12.27 0.17 -1.50
C GLU A 97 12.45 -0.91 -2.60
N TRP A 98 11.37 -1.58 -3.02
CA TRP A 98 11.44 -2.57 -4.11
C TRP A 98 11.77 -1.95 -5.47
N GLU A 99 11.29 -0.74 -5.75
CA GLU A 99 11.63 -0.02 -6.99
C GLU A 99 13.08 0.43 -7.03
N GLU A 100 13.65 0.80 -5.89
CA GLU A 100 15.08 1.12 -5.77
C GLU A 100 15.92 -0.14 -5.97
N GLU A 101 15.54 -1.25 -5.33
CA GLU A 101 16.16 -2.56 -5.48
C GLU A 101 16.15 -3.05 -6.93
N ALA A 102 15.00 -2.95 -7.61
CA ALA A 102 14.87 -3.30 -9.02
C ALA A 102 15.77 -2.43 -9.91
N ARG A 103 15.85 -1.12 -9.64
CA ARG A 103 16.74 -0.20 -10.36
C ARG A 103 18.22 -0.52 -10.13
N ARG A 104 18.60 -0.98 -8.94
CA ARG A 104 19.98 -1.40 -8.65
C ARG A 104 20.33 -2.66 -9.44
N MET A 105 19.48 -3.69 -9.39
CA MET A 105 19.70 -4.94 -10.13
C MET A 105 19.78 -4.73 -11.66
N GLN A 106 18.97 -3.81 -12.21
CA GLN A 106 19.05 -3.45 -13.62
C GLN A 106 20.37 -2.76 -14.01
N ARG A 107 20.93 -1.93 -13.12
CA ARG A 107 22.23 -1.28 -13.36
C ARG A 107 23.37 -2.27 -13.30
N GLU A 108 23.37 -3.17 -12.33
CA GLU A 108 24.37 -4.23 -12.19
C GLU A 108 24.37 -5.16 -13.43
N GLU A 109 23.20 -5.53 -13.92
CA GLU A 109 23.08 -6.36 -15.12
C GLU A 109 23.53 -5.62 -16.39
N ALA A 110 23.21 -4.34 -16.51
CA ALA A 110 23.68 -3.51 -17.63
C ALA A 110 25.20 -3.36 -17.62
N TRP A 111 25.80 -3.18 -16.44
CA TRP A 111 27.25 -3.12 -16.26
C TRP A 111 27.93 -4.43 -16.66
N GLY A 112 27.43 -5.57 -16.17
CA GLY A 112 27.99 -6.89 -16.51
C GLY A 112 27.96 -7.18 -18.01
N LYS A 113 26.88 -6.80 -18.70
CA LYS A 113 26.78 -6.93 -20.17
C LYS A 113 27.76 -6.00 -20.91
N GLU A 114 28.07 -4.84 -20.35
CA GLU A 114 29.05 -3.92 -20.94
C GLU A 114 30.50 -4.43 -20.75
N GLU A 115 30.80 -5.05 -19.61
CA GLU A 115 32.09 -5.69 -19.35
C GLU A 115 32.31 -6.92 -20.23
N GLU A 116 31.29 -7.78 -20.42
CA GLU A 116 31.35 -8.92 -21.33
C GLU A 116 31.65 -8.48 -22.77
N LYS A 117 30.96 -7.44 -23.27
CA LYS A 117 31.23 -6.88 -24.60
C LYS A 117 32.65 -6.35 -24.74
N LYS A 118 33.15 -5.62 -23.74
CA LYS A 118 34.54 -5.13 -23.73
C LYS A 118 35.57 -6.26 -23.70
N ALA A 119 35.26 -7.37 -23.04
CA ALA A 119 36.10 -8.55 -23.00
C ALA A 119 36.08 -9.33 -24.33
N GLU A 120 34.93 -9.39 -25.01
CA GLU A 120 34.79 -10.00 -26.34
C GLU A 120 35.45 -9.17 -27.45
N ASP A 121 35.38 -7.84 -27.36
CA ASP A 121 36.00 -6.89 -28.31
C ASP A 121 37.50 -6.67 -28.07
N ALA A 122 38.09 -7.29 -27.03
CA ALA A 122 39.52 -7.19 -26.78
C ALA A 122 40.30 -7.81 -27.96
N PRO A 123 41.22 -7.07 -28.62
CA PRO A 123 41.92 -7.57 -29.79
C PRO A 123 42.70 -8.84 -29.43
N ARG A 124 42.44 -9.94 -30.16
CA ARG A 124 43.24 -11.16 -30.08
C ARG A 124 44.70 -10.75 -30.28
N ARG A 125 45.52 -10.83 -29.22
CA ARG A 125 46.95 -10.56 -29.31
C ARG A 125 47.51 -11.45 -30.43
N PRO A 126 48.18 -10.89 -31.45
CA PRO A 126 48.83 -11.73 -32.45
C PRO A 126 49.80 -12.65 -31.72
N SER A 127 49.64 -13.96 -31.94
CA SER A 127 50.56 -14.98 -31.43
C SER A 127 51.99 -14.57 -31.82
N PRO A 128 52.94 -14.54 -30.88
CA PRO A 128 54.32 -14.25 -31.22
C PRO A 128 54.82 -15.38 -32.13
N GLU A 129 55.05 -15.06 -33.40
CA GLU A 129 55.73 -15.95 -34.34
C GLU A 129 57.09 -16.31 -33.74
N ARG A 130 57.25 -17.59 -33.41
CA ARG A 130 58.56 -18.15 -33.03
C ARG A 130 59.44 -18.13 -34.27
N LYS A 131 60.50 -17.32 -34.24
CA LYS A 131 61.64 -17.42 -35.16
C LYS A 131 62.71 -18.31 -34.58
#